data_AF-A0A2I2FCK6-F1
#
_entry.id   AF-A0A2I2FCK6-F1
#
_cell.length_a   1.000
_cell.length_b   1.000
_cell.length_c   1.000
_cell.angle_alpha   90.00
_cell.angle_beta   90.00
_cell.angle_gamma   90.00
#
_symmetry.space_group_name_H-M   'P 1'
#
loop_
_entity.id
_entity.type
_entity.pdbx_description
1 polymer ?
#
loop_
_entity_poly.entity_id
_entity_poly.type
_entity_poly.pdbx_seq_one_letter_code
_entity_poly.pdbx_strand_id
1 'polypeptide(L)'
;MCNLTNARLPRTLFTEWGIIRRASDTEPDPPLHILPTGLLKDDLAASREQHQTLLSSEQLEQSTPPTTTRNNPPQQPLIFRLTERLPVLTSLTQALDSGPESDRRRSNLARILPNRWKHPHGPLTSRAAAMLSWRDDMPEFMVGRMRAQAARALQKASRTYKKVDRGRDGVWRTLQLDARSKSALETALKDLPAVERMECGAVLIMGGQTTAPPEVEKSTLPDAVHLQQTQSRVPVFDLSVLLSEAELEELRRSDARFQSPALFFRPADKTTMDTLLTLWKLKGFLRA
;
A
#
# COMPACT_ATOMS: atom_id res chain seq x y z
N MET A 1 -8.01 12.10 16.82
CA MET A 1 -7.19 13.33 16.98
C MET A 1 -5.77 12.88 17.26
N CYS A 2 -4.78 13.59 16.74
CA CYS A 2 -3.39 13.37 17.10
C CYS A 2 -3.19 13.82 18.56
N ASN A 3 -2.64 12.97 19.43
CA ASN A 3 -2.46 13.28 20.85
C ASN A 3 -1.47 14.43 21.09
N LEU A 4 -0.56 14.70 20.16
CA LEU A 4 0.46 15.75 20.30
C LEU A 4 -0.01 17.10 19.77
N THR A 5 -0.83 17.12 18.71
CA THR A 5 -1.19 18.38 18.02
C THR A 5 -2.66 18.76 18.16
N ASN A 6 -3.47 17.91 18.82
CA ASN A 6 -4.93 17.99 18.82
C ASN A 6 -5.60 18.08 17.42
N ALA A 7 -4.82 17.93 16.35
CA ALA A 7 -5.34 18.00 14.99
C ALA A 7 -6.19 16.77 14.66
N ARG A 8 -7.32 17.01 13.98
CA ARG A 8 -8.08 15.94 13.33
C ARG A 8 -7.42 15.61 12.00
N LEU A 9 -6.53 14.62 12.02
CA LEU A 9 -5.91 14.12 10.80
C LEU A 9 -6.87 13.14 10.07
N PRO A 10 -7.03 13.27 8.73
CA PRO A 10 -7.86 12.36 7.95
C PRO A 10 -7.40 10.91 8.10
N ARG A 11 -8.34 10.00 8.40
CA ARG A 11 -8.04 8.56 8.62
C ARG A 11 -7.40 7.91 7.40
N THR A 12 -7.69 8.40 6.21
CA THR A 12 -7.22 7.89 4.92
C THR A 12 -5.72 8.06 4.69
N LEU A 13 -5.05 8.90 5.47
CA LEU A 13 -3.60 9.16 5.41
C LEU A 13 -2.76 8.23 6.29
N PHE A 14 -3.40 7.27 6.97
CA PHE A 14 -2.72 6.32 7.84
C PHE A 14 -3.02 4.89 7.40
N THR A 15 -2.00 4.03 7.51
CA THR A 15 -2.18 2.59 7.33
C THR A 15 -2.80 2.03 8.60
N GLU A 16 -3.67 1.03 8.43
CA GLU A 16 -4.22 0.24 9.54
C GLU A 16 -3.23 -0.86 9.93
N TRP A 17 -2.80 -0.85 11.19
CA TRP A 17 -1.88 -1.82 11.77
C TRP A 17 -2.64 -2.65 12.80
N GLY A 18 -2.41 -3.95 12.80
CA GLY A 18 -3.07 -4.88 13.71
C GLY A 18 -2.09 -5.82 14.36
N ILE A 19 -2.45 -6.29 15.55
CA ILE A 19 -1.74 -7.37 16.23
C ILE A 19 -2.37 -8.69 15.79
N ILE A 20 -1.60 -9.55 15.15
CA ILE A 20 -2.06 -10.84 14.63
C ILE A 20 -1.11 -11.97 15.00
N ARG A 21 -1.64 -13.20 15.07
CA ARG A 21 -0.85 -14.43 15.09
C ARG A 21 -0.69 -14.92 13.66
N ARG A 22 0.50 -15.39 13.29
CA ARG A 22 0.67 -16.00 11.97
C ARG A 22 0.32 -17.48 12.06
N ALA A 23 -0.30 -18.01 11.02
CA ALA A 23 -0.59 -19.45 10.93
C ALA A 23 0.69 -20.32 10.95
N SER A 24 1.83 -19.75 10.56
CA SER A 24 3.14 -20.40 10.61
C SER A 24 3.69 -20.57 12.02
N ASP A 25 3.15 -19.86 13.01
CA ASP A 25 3.66 -19.92 14.37
C ASP A 25 2.98 -21.12 15.08
N THR A 26 3.63 -22.28 15.07
CA THR A 26 3.12 -23.55 15.64
C THR A 26 3.41 -23.73 17.13
N GLU A 27 4.13 -22.79 17.74
CA GLU A 27 4.52 -22.82 19.14
C GLU A 27 3.29 -22.67 20.07
N PRO A 28 3.33 -23.24 21.30
CA PRO A 28 2.22 -23.15 22.25
C PRO A 28 1.91 -21.72 22.70
N ASP A 29 2.92 -20.84 22.71
CA ASP A 29 2.79 -19.41 22.94
C ASP A 29 3.39 -18.62 21.76
N PRO A 30 2.67 -18.52 20.62
CA PRO A 30 3.21 -17.93 19.42
C PRO A 30 3.32 -16.40 19.54
N PRO A 31 4.37 -15.78 18.97
CA PRO A 31 4.55 -14.33 19.02
C PRO A 31 3.38 -13.57 18.40
N LEU A 32 3.12 -12.38 18.92
CA LEU A 32 2.07 -11.48 18.46
C LEU A 32 2.67 -10.42 17.53
N HIS A 33 2.46 -10.58 16.24
CA HIS A 33 3.09 -9.72 15.22
C HIS A 33 2.27 -8.47 14.98
N ILE A 34 2.94 -7.32 15.04
CA ILE A 34 2.40 -6.04 14.61
C ILE A 34 2.59 -5.92 13.09
N LEU A 35 1.51 -5.94 12.33
CA LEU A 35 1.56 -5.96 10.86
C LEU A 35 0.60 -4.93 10.24
N PRO A 36 0.90 -4.44 9.03
CA PRO A 36 0.07 -3.48 8.30
C PRO A 36 -1.17 -4.17 7.71
N THR A 37 -2.10 -4.57 8.57
CA THR A 37 -3.36 -5.26 8.20
C THR A 37 -4.16 -4.56 7.11
N GLY A 38 -4.03 -3.23 6.98
CA GLY A 38 -4.63 -2.45 5.90
C GLY A 38 -4.14 -2.84 4.49
N LEU A 39 -2.88 -3.27 4.38
CA LEU A 39 -2.26 -3.75 3.14
C LEU A 39 -2.41 -5.28 2.95
N LEU A 40 -2.77 -5.99 4.01
CA LEU A 40 -2.86 -7.46 4.04
C LEU A 40 -4.31 -7.96 4.02
N LYS A 41 -5.29 -7.11 3.67
CA LYS A 41 -6.71 -7.49 3.71
C LYS A 41 -7.02 -8.75 2.92
N ASP A 42 -6.44 -8.87 1.73
CA ASP A 42 -6.64 -10.04 0.86
C ASP A 42 -6.02 -11.31 1.47
N ASP A 43 -4.78 -11.21 1.98
CA ASP A 43 -4.07 -12.33 2.63
C ASP A 43 -4.79 -12.79 3.91
N LEU A 44 -5.30 -11.84 4.69
CA LEU A 44 -6.05 -12.12 5.92
C LEU A 44 -7.42 -12.74 5.63
N ALA A 45 -8.10 -12.29 4.55
CA ALA A 45 -9.35 -12.89 4.11
C ALA A 45 -9.13 -14.34 3.65
N ALA A 46 -8.12 -14.58 2.81
CA ALA A 46 -7.77 -15.92 2.34
C ALA A 46 -7.39 -16.87 3.49
N SER A 47 -6.63 -16.38 4.48
CA SER A 47 -6.28 -17.17 5.68
C SER A 47 -7.49 -17.50 6.54
N ARG A 48 -8.46 -16.58 6.68
CA ARG A 48 -9.71 -16.83 7.40
C ARG A 48 -10.57 -17.88 6.70
N GLU A 49 -10.64 -17.81 5.37
CA GLU A 49 -11.35 -18.82 4.56
C GLU A 49 -10.70 -20.20 4.76
N GLN A 50 -9.38 -20.32 4.62
CA GLN A 50 -8.65 -21.57 4.86
C GLN A 50 -8.88 -22.16 6.26
N HIS A 51 -8.82 -21.32 7.31
CA HIS A 51 -9.10 -21.78 8.68
C HIS A 51 -10.55 -22.25 8.87
N GLN A 52 -11.53 -21.62 8.21
CA GLN A 52 -12.92 -22.07 8.24
C GLN A 52 -13.11 -23.40 7.51
N THR A 53 -12.41 -23.64 6.40
CA THR A 53 -12.49 -24.91 5.68
C THR A 53 -11.88 -26.07 6.47
N LEU A 54 -10.76 -25.83 7.18
CA LEU A 54 -10.11 -26.83 8.03
C LEU A 54 -10.98 -27.22 9.23
N LEU A 55 -11.56 -26.24 9.93
CA LEU A 55 -12.47 -26.48 11.05
C LEU A 55 -13.76 -27.21 10.63
N SER A 56 -14.26 -26.94 9.41
CA SER A 56 -15.44 -27.64 8.87
C SER A 56 -15.13 -29.08 8.46
N SER A 57 -13.86 -29.40 8.18
CA SER A 57 -13.41 -30.74 7.81
C SER A 57 -13.14 -31.61 9.04
N GLU A 58 -12.58 -31.03 10.12
CA GLU A 58 -12.36 -31.73 11.39
C GLU A 58 -13.67 -32.01 12.17
N GLN A 59 -14.74 -31.25 11.91
CA GLN A 59 -16.06 -31.47 12.54
C GLN A 59 -16.84 -32.66 11.97
N LEU A 60 -16.38 -33.30 10.89
CA LEU A 60 -17.03 -34.49 10.33
C LEU A 60 -16.57 -35.82 10.96
N GLU A 61 -15.53 -35.83 11.80
CA GLU A 61 -14.97 -37.07 12.38
C GLU A 61 -15.16 -37.29 13.88
N GLN A 62 -15.79 -36.37 14.62
CA GLN A 62 -16.04 -36.58 16.06
C GLN A 62 -17.48 -36.31 16.47
N SER A 63 -18.30 -37.36 16.43
CA SER A 63 -19.62 -37.41 17.05
C SER A 63 -19.51 -37.61 18.57
N THR A 64 -19.58 -36.54 19.36
CA THR A 64 -20.04 -36.56 20.76
C THR A 64 -20.78 -35.26 21.13
N PRO A 65 -21.76 -35.30 22.07
CA PRO A 65 -22.76 -34.25 22.24
C PRO A 65 -22.23 -32.97 22.92
N PRO A 66 -22.92 -31.82 22.76
CA PRO A 66 -22.34 -30.50 22.99
C PRO A 66 -22.45 -30.08 24.45
N THR A 67 -21.32 -30.07 25.17
CA THR A 67 -21.22 -29.33 26.42
C THR A 67 -20.89 -27.88 26.09
N THR A 68 -21.85 -26.99 26.38
CA THR A 68 -21.80 -25.52 26.34
C THR A 68 -20.41 -24.89 26.38
N THR A 69 -19.80 -24.68 25.21
CA THR A 69 -18.64 -23.80 25.06
C THR A 69 -19.14 -22.39 24.71
N ARG A 70 -19.20 -21.59 25.77
CA ARG A 70 -19.18 -20.13 25.83
C ARG A 70 -18.86 -19.47 24.48
N ASN A 71 -19.88 -18.88 23.87
CA ASN A 71 -19.78 -17.95 22.73
C ASN A 71 -18.82 -16.80 23.09
N ASN A 72 -17.51 -16.99 22.92
CA ASN A 72 -16.59 -15.88 22.85
C ASN A 72 -16.76 -15.29 21.44
N PRO A 73 -17.25 -14.04 21.31
CA PRO A 73 -17.25 -13.38 20.02
C PRO A 73 -15.81 -13.39 19.47
N PRO A 74 -15.62 -13.52 18.15
CA PRO A 74 -14.29 -13.51 17.57
C PRO A 74 -13.58 -12.26 18.06
N GLN A 75 -12.48 -12.43 18.81
CA GLN A 75 -11.71 -11.32 19.36
C GLN A 75 -11.28 -10.46 18.18
N GLN A 76 -11.91 -9.30 18.02
CA GLN A 76 -11.56 -8.40 16.94
C GLN A 76 -10.09 -8.03 17.11
N PRO A 77 -9.28 -8.12 16.05
CA PRO A 77 -7.87 -7.80 16.15
C PRO A 77 -7.73 -6.35 16.63
N LEU A 78 -6.80 -6.13 17.56
CA LEU A 78 -6.51 -4.79 18.05
C LEU A 78 -5.87 -3.98 16.90
N ILE A 79 -6.62 -3.02 16.35
CA ILE A 79 -6.20 -2.19 15.21
C ILE A 79 -5.89 -0.75 15.64
N PHE A 80 -4.69 -0.28 15.29
CA PHE A 80 -4.27 1.12 15.42
C PHE A 80 -3.82 1.66 14.06
N ARG A 81 -3.49 2.95 14.01
CA ARG A 81 -3.09 3.64 12.77
C ARG A 81 -1.74 4.30 12.96
N LEU A 82 -0.86 4.12 11.98
CA LEU A 82 0.49 4.69 11.96
C LEU A 82 0.72 5.45 10.65
N THR A 83 1.53 6.50 10.71
CA THR A 83 1.86 7.35 9.56
C THR A 83 2.62 6.58 8.48
N GLU A 84 2.25 6.83 7.22
CA GLU A 84 2.85 6.19 6.03
C GLU A 84 4.03 7.01 5.49
N ARG A 85 5.19 6.98 6.16
CA ARG A 85 6.43 7.56 5.62
C ARG A 85 7.59 6.60 5.80
N LEU A 86 8.27 6.27 4.71
CA LEU A 86 9.40 5.36 4.73
C LEU A 86 10.50 5.81 5.71
N PRO A 87 10.98 7.07 5.72
CA PRO A 87 12.01 7.49 6.67
C PRO A 87 11.58 7.31 8.13
N VAL A 88 10.32 7.63 8.45
CA VAL A 88 9.77 7.48 9.81
C VAL A 88 9.70 6.01 10.19
N LEU A 89 9.28 5.14 9.27
CA LEU A 89 9.20 3.70 9.50
C LEU A 89 10.60 3.07 9.63
N THR A 90 11.57 3.53 8.84
CA THR A 90 12.98 3.12 8.94
C THR A 90 13.57 3.53 10.28
N SER A 91 13.43 4.79 10.70
CA SER A 91 13.89 5.25 12.01
C SER A 91 13.18 4.52 13.16
N LEU A 92 11.88 4.25 13.03
CA LEU A 92 11.13 3.47 14.03
C LEU A 92 11.69 2.05 14.14
N THR A 93 11.88 1.36 13.00
CA THR A 93 12.39 -0.02 12.98
C THR A 93 13.81 -0.08 13.57
N GLN A 94 14.69 0.84 13.16
CA GLN A 94 16.03 0.97 13.74
C GLN A 94 16.00 1.24 15.24
N ALA A 95 15.12 2.12 15.74
CA ALA A 95 14.97 2.41 17.16
C ALA A 95 14.44 1.22 17.97
N LEU A 96 13.63 0.37 17.33
CA LEU A 96 13.14 -0.88 17.92
C LEU A 96 14.23 -1.96 17.94
N ASP A 97 15.17 -1.93 16.97
CA ASP A 97 16.26 -2.90 16.86
C ASP A 97 17.51 -2.55 17.69
N SER A 98 17.80 -1.26 17.91
CA SER A 98 19.05 -0.75 18.51
C SER A 98 19.16 -0.90 20.04
N GLY A 99 18.42 -1.83 20.65
CA GLY A 99 18.55 -2.17 22.08
C GLY A 99 19.40 -3.42 22.32
N PRO A 100 20.40 -3.41 23.23
CA PRO A 100 21.01 -4.64 23.71
C PRO A 100 19.97 -5.42 24.53
N GLU A 101 19.89 -6.72 24.24
CA GLU A 101 19.00 -7.73 24.84
C GLU A 101 17.49 -7.58 24.57
N SER A 102 16.89 -8.72 24.22
CA SER A 102 15.51 -8.93 23.77
C SER A 102 14.42 -8.35 24.68
N ASP A 103 14.72 -8.12 25.95
CA ASP A 103 13.76 -7.57 26.93
C ASP A 103 13.50 -6.06 26.76
N ARG A 104 14.48 -5.27 26.29
CA ARG A 104 14.24 -3.84 26.02
C ARG A 104 13.48 -3.61 24.72
N ARG A 105 13.68 -4.44 23.69
CA ARG A 105 12.93 -4.37 22.41
C ARG A 105 11.42 -4.52 22.65
N ARG A 106 11.02 -5.48 23.47
CA ARG A 106 9.62 -5.75 23.87
C ARG A 106 9.01 -4.57 24.65
N SER A 107 9.81 -3.94 25.52
CA SER A 107 9.37 -2.75 26.27
C SER A 107 9.11 -1.53 25.37
N ASN A 108 9.86 -1.38 24.27
CA ASN A 108 9.71 -0.30 23.32
C ASN A 108 8.50 -0.50 22.39
N LEU A 109 8.17 -1.75 22.02
CA LEU A 109 6.93 -2.05 21.29
C LEU A 109 5.68 -1.75 22.11
N ALA A 110 5.71 -1.99 23.42
CA ALA A 110 4.61 -1.58 24.27
C ALA A 110 4.43 -0.04 24.28
N ARG A 111 5.46 0.77 23.99
CA ARG A 111 5.35 2.24 23.94
C ARG A 111 4.58 2.74 22.73
N ILE A 112 4.65 2.06 21.58
CA ILE A 112 3.91 2.45 20.37
C ILE A 112 2.41 2.16 20.47
N LEU A 113 2.01 1.25 21.37
CA LEU A 113 0.61 0.89 21.54
C LEU A 113 -0.19 1.95 22.32
N PRO A 114 -1.46 2.17 21.96
CA PRO A 114 -2.34 3.07 22.72
C PRO A 114 -2.42 2.68 24.20
N ASN A 115 -2.38 3.66 25.11
CA ASN A 115 -2.46 3.39 26.56
C ASN A 115 -3.74 2.65 26.96
N ARG A 116 -4.87 2.93 26.29
CA ARG A 116 -6.15 2.21 26.48
C ARG A 116 -6.10 0.72 26.15
N TRP A 117 -5.03 0.24 25.51
CA TRP A 117 -4.85 -1.18 25.24
C TRP A 117 -4.08 -1.90 26.34
N LYS A 118 -3.33 -1.18 27.16
CA LYS A 118 -2.40 -1.77 28.14
C LYS A 118 -3.13 -2.13 29.43
N HIS A 119 -2.66 -3.17 30.09
CA HIS A 119 -3.06 -3.54 31.45
C HIS A 119 -2.89 -2.34 32.42
N PRO A 120 -3.78 -2.13 33.41
CA PRO A 120 -4.91 -3.00 33.80
C PRO A 120 -6.22 -2.74 33.06
N HIS A 121 -6.37 -1.62 32.35
CA HIS A 121 -7.66 -1.17 31.82
C HIS A 121 -7.93 -1.61 30.38
N GLY A 122 -6.92 -2.13 29.69
CA GLY A 122 -7.01 -2.51 28.29
C GLY A 122 -6.99 -4.02 28.03
N PRO A 123 -7.39 -4.45 26.81
CA PRO A 123 -7.46 -5.85 26.41
C PRO A 123 -6.10 -6.57 26.33
N LEU A 124 -4.97 -5.86 26.30
CA LEU A 124 -3.64 -6.45 26.22
C LEU A 124 -3.08 -6.69 27.62
N THR A 125 -2.94 -7.96 27.99
CA THR A 125 -2.28 -8.36 29.24
C THR A 125 -0.78 -8.07 29.19
N SER A 126 -0.12 -7.95 30.34
CA SER A 126 1.34 -7.78 30.40
C SER A 126 2.09 -8.92 29.71
N ARG A 127 1.58 -10.16 29.81
CA ARG A 127 2.11 -11.33 29.09
C ARG A 127 1.99 -11.17 27.58
N ALA A 128 0.81 -10.77 27.09
CA ALA A 128 0.60 -10.55 25.66
C ALA A 128 1.47 -9.39 25.13
N ALA A 129 1.64 -8.32 25.91
CA ALA A 129 2.55 -7.22 25.55
C ALA A 129 4.02 -7.67 25.45
N ALA A 130 4.46 -8.60 26.31
CA ALA A 130 5.80 -9.17 26.26
C ALA A 130 6.03 -10.09 25.04
N MET A 131 4.95 -10.61 24.45
CA MET A 131 5.01 -11.48 23.25
C MET A 131 4.96 -10.71 21.93
N LEU A 132 4.92 -9.37 21.97
CA LEU A 132 4.87 -8.56 20.76
C LEU A 132 6.16 -8.69 19.96
N SER A 133 6.00 -8.88 18.66
CA SER A 133 7.08 -8.90 17.68
C SER A 133 6.87 -7.81 16.63
N TRP A 134 7.99 -7.24 16.22
CA TRP A 134 8.12 -6.36 15.07
C TRP A 134 9.10 -7.01 14.10
N ARG A 135 8.89 -6.80 12.81
CA ARG A 135 9.79 -7.37 11.80
C ARG A 135 11.00 -6.45 11.60
N ASP A 136 12.18 -7.03 11.55
CA ASP A 136 13.43 -6.31 11.28
C ASP A 136 13.42 -5.68 9.87
N ASP A 137 12.77 -6.35 8.89
CA ASP A 137 12.62 -5.90 7.49
C ASP A 137 11.32 -5.13 7.23
N MET A 138 10.71 -4.52 8.26
CA MET A 138 9.40 -3.86 8.11
C MET A 138 9.37 -2.76 7.02
N PRO A 139 10.39 -1.88 6.88
CA PRO A 139 10.42 -0.88 5.82
C PRO A 139 10.37 -1.50 4.42
N GLU A 140 11.24 -2.48 4.16
CA GLU A 140 11.35 -3.19 2.87
C GLU A 140 10.07 -3.99 2.57
N PHE A 141 9.52 -4.66 3.59
CA PHE A 141 8.25 -5.36 3.51
C PHE A 141 7.11 -4.42 3.10
N MET A 142 7.01 -3.24 3.73
CA MET A 142 6.02 -2.22 3.39
C MET A 142 6.19 -1.70 1.96
N VAL A 143 7.42 -1.39 1.55
CA VAL A 143 7.72 -0.98 0.16
C VAL A 143 7.22 -2.03 -0.82
N GLY A 144 7.61 -3.30 -0.65
CA GLY A 144 7.18 -4.38 -1.54
C GLY A 144 5.67 -4.54 -1.60
N ARG A 145 4.97 -4.47 -0.46
CA ARG A 145 3.50 -4.58 -0.42
C ARG A 145 2.79 -3.40 -1.08
N MET A 146 3.24 -2.18 -0.85
CA MET A 146 2.63 -0.99 -1.46
C MET A 146 2.88 -0.93 -2.97
N ARG A 147 4.07 -1.33 -3.44
CA ARG A 147 4.37 -1.45 -4.87
C ARG A 147 3.51 -2.50 -5.55
N ALA A 148 3.41 -3.69 -4.97
CA ALA A 148 2.55 -4.76 -5.49
C ALA A 148 1.08 -4.33 -5.54
N GLN A 149 0.59 -3.62 -4.53
CA GLN A 149 -0.77 -3.07 -4.52
C GLN A 149 -0.98 -2.05 -5.65
N ALA A 150 -0.03 -1.14 -5.86
CA ALA A 150 -0.09 -0.15 -6.94
C ALA A 150 -0.08 -0.81 -8.33
N ALA A 151 0.80 -1.79 -8.55
CA ALA A 151 0.85 -2.56 -9.80
C ALA A 151 -0.47 -3.30 -10.04
N ARG A 152 -1.01 -3.99 -9.04
CA ARG A 152 -2.33 -4.65 -9.13
C ARG A 152 -3.46 -3.66 -9.44
N ALA A 153 -3.45 -2.48 -8.83
CA ALA A 153 -4.46 -1.44 -9.08
C ALA A 153 -4.38 -0.90 -10.52
N LEU A 154 -3.18 -0.71 -11.07
CA LEU A 154 -2.96 -0.34 -12.46
C LEU A 154 -3.46 -1.43 -13.43
N GLN A 155 -3.11 -2.70 -13.17
CA GLN A 155 -3.58 -3.83 -13.96
C GLN A 155 -5.11 -3.98 -13.91
N LYS A 156 -5.71 -3.79 -12.74
CA LYS A 156 -7.16 -3.85 -12.58
C LYS A 156 -7.84 -2.74 -13.39
N ALA A 157 -7.32 -1.51 -13.32
CA ALA A 157 -7.83 -0.39 -14.09
C ALA A 157 -7.65 -0.59 -15.61
N SER A 158 -6.52 -1.13 -16.07
CA SER A 158 -6.31 -1.41 -17.50
C SER A 158 -7.26 -2.50 -18.02
N ARG A 159 -7.45 -3.58 -17.27
CA ARG A 159 -8.38 -4.68 -17.62
C ARG A 159 -9.83 -4.20 -17.72
N THR A 160 -10.25 -3.36 -16.77
CA THR A 160 -11.61 -2.81 -16.73
C THR A 160 -11.92 -1.96 -17.97
N TYR A 161 -10.94 -1.19 -18.45
CA TYR A 161 -11.10 -0.26 -19.57
C TYR A 161 -10.56 -0.78 -20.92
N LYS A 162 -10.13 -2.05 -20.99
CA LYS A 162 -9.52 -2.66 -22.20
C LYS A 162 -10.38 -2.56 -23.47
N LYS A 163 -11.72 -2.59 -23.35
CA LYS A 163 -12.65 -2.50 -24.49
C LYS A 163 -13.24 -1.09 -24.66
N VAL A 164 -13.34 -0.31 -23.57
CA VAL A 164 -14.02 0.99 -23.52
C VAL A 164 -13.13 2.14 -23.98
N ASP A 165 -11.81 2.02 -23.85
CA ASP A 165 -10.83 3.04 -24.26
C ASP A 165 -10.68 3.25 -25.77
N ARG A 166 -11.38 2.48 -26.61
CA ARG A 166 -11.31 2.63 -28.07
C ARG A 166 -11.99 3.90 -28.60
N GLY A 167 -12.67 4.67 -27.73
CA GLY A 167 -13.35 5.92 -28.07
C GLY A 167 -12.56 7.22 -27.79
N ARG A 168 -13.18 8.37 -28.09
CA ARG A 168 -12.64 9.72 -27.80
C ARG A 168 -12.63 10.13 -26.32
N ASP A 169 -13.22 9.35 -25.42
CA ASP A 169 -13.28 9.64 -23.96
C ASP A 169 -12.64 8.55 -23.08
N GLY A 170 -11.65 7.83 -23.63
CA GLY A 170 -10.90 6.83 -22.88
C GLY A 170 -10.28 7.38 -21.57
N VAL A 171 -10.16 6.49 -20.59
CA VAL A 171 -9.46 6.69 -19.31
C VAL A 171 -7.94 6.73 -19.54
N TRP A 172 -7.47 6.08 -20.61
CA TRP A 172 -6.04 5.97 -20.92
C TRP A 172 -5.70 6.62 -22.25
N ARG A 173 -4.61 7.39 -22.26
CA ARG A 173 -4.04 8.01 -23.46
C ARG A 173 -2.54 7.77 -23.49
N THR A 174 -2.02 7.29 -24.61
CA THR A 174 -0.58 7.15 -24.82
C THR A 174 0.02 8.52 -25.13
N LEU A 175 1.13 8.84 -24.46
CA LEU A 175 1.92 10.03 -24.73
C LEU A 175 3.23 9.60 -25.38
N GLN A 176 3.55 10.19 -26.53
CA GLN A 176 4.89 10.09 -27.07
C GLN A 176 5.76 11.12 -26.37
N LEU A 177 6.93 10.69 -25.88
CA LEU A 177 7.88 11.56 -25.20
C LEU A 177 9.23 11.46 -25.87
N ASP A 178 9.68 12.57 -26.43
CA ASP A 178 10.99 12.68 -27.07
C ASP A 178 12.11 12.78 -26.02
N ALA A 179 11.81 13.32 -24.83
CA ALA A 179 12.74 13.47 -23.73
C ALA A 179 12.03 13.37 -22.35
N ARG A 180 12.77 12.95 -21.32
CA ARG A 180 12.30 12.99 -19.92
C ARG A 180 12.50 14.38 -19.30
N SER A 181 11.76 15.37 -19.78
CA SER A 181 11.83 16.75 -19.27
C SER A 181 10.44 17.34 -19.05
N LYS A 182 10.34 18.38 -18.21
CA LYS A 182 9.09 19.11 -17.97
C LYS A 182 8.48 19.66 -19.26
N SER A 183 9.30 20.28 -20.12
CA SER A 183 8.83 20.86 -21.38
C SER A 183 8.32 19.80 -22.35
N ALA A 184 9.00 18.66 -22.45
CA ALA A 184 8.54 17.55 -23.28
C ALA A 184 7.17 17.00 -22.81
N LEU A 185 6.97 16.90 -21.49
CA LEU A 185 5.67 16.51 -20.93
C LEU A 185 4.57 17.53 -21.25
N GLU A 186 4.84 18.82 -21.10
CA GLU A 186 3.87 19.87 -21.38
C GLU A 186 3.52 19.93 -22.88
N THR A 187 4.48 19.71 -23.77
CA THR A 187 4.24 19.58 -25.23
C THR A 187 3.38 18.36 -25.54
N ALA A 188 3.74 17.18 -25.02
CA ALA A 188 2.97 15.95 -25.27
C ALA A 188 1.53 16.04 -24.73
N LEU A 189 1.32 16.75 -23.62
CA LEU A 189 -0.01 17.00 -23.07
C LEU A 189 -0.81 18.01 -23.88
N LYS A 190 -0.16 18.99 -24.51
CA LYS A 190 -0.82 19.98 -25.38
C LYS A 190 -1.48 19.32 -26.60
N ASP A 191 -0.85 18.26 -27.12
CA ASP A 191 -1.35 17.54 -28.30
C ASP A 191 -2.53 16.61 -27.99
N LEU A 192 -2.88 16.43 -26.71
CA LEU A 192 -4.06 15.69 -26.32
C LEU A 192 -5.35 16.49 -26.63
N PRO A 193 -6.39 15.82 -27.17
CA PRO A 193 -7.70 16.43 -27.28
C PRO A 193 -8.26 16.75 -25.89
N ALA A 194 -8.96 17.88 -25.77
CA ALA A 194 -9.68 18.20 -24.55
C ALA A 194 -10.72 17.09 -24.26
N VAL A 195 -10.66 16.55 -23.05
CA VAL A 195 -11.54 15.48 -22.57
C VAL A 195 -12.16 15.88 -21.23
N GLU A 196 -13.33 15.32 -20.94
CA GLU A 196 -14.08 15.64 -19.72
C GLU A 196 -13.29 15.23 -18.47
N ARG A 197 -13.15 16.13 -17.50
CA ARG A 197 -12.42 15.93 -16.23
C ARG A 197 -10.92 15.67 -16.40
N MET A 198 -10.31 16.22 -17.46
CA MET A 198 -8.86 16.15 -17.69
C MET A 198 -8.06 16.73 -16.51
N GLU A 199 -8.59 17.75 -15.83
CA GLU A 199 -7.99 18.37 -14.66
C GLU A 199 -7.82 17.43 -13.45
N CYS A 200 -8.58 16.34 -13.41
CA CYS A 200 -8.47 15.31 -12.39
C CYS A 200 -7.48 14.19 -12.76
N GLY A 201 -6.90 14.24 -13.95
CA GLY A 201 -6.00 13.21 -14.47
C GLY A 201 -4.63 13.20 -13.84
N ALA A 202 -3.78 12.28 -14.30
CA ALA A 202 -2.39 12.15 -13.92
C ALA A 202 -1.54 11.70 -15.09
N VAL A 203 -0.25 12.02 -15.04
CA VAL A 203 0.74 11.50 -15.99
C VAL A 203 1.50 10.37 -15.34
N LEU A 204 1.59 9.23 -16.03
CA LEU A 204 2.36 8.06 -15.63
C LEU A 204 3.53 7.90 -16.58
N ILE A 205 4.75 7.83 -16.05
CA ILE A 205 5.98 7.65 -16.82
C ILE A 205 6.45 6.23 -16.62
N MET A 206 6.52 5.44 -17.69
CA MET A 206 6.94 4.03 -17.60
C MET A 206 8.47 3.87 -17.49
N GLY A 207 9.21 4.93 -17.81
CA GLY A 207 10.65 4.89 -18.03
C GLY A 207 10.98 4.39 -19.44
N GLY A 208 12.04 4.94 -20.03
CA GLY A 208 12.66 4.43 -21.25
C GLY A 208 13.62 3.28 -20.95
N GLN A 209 13.82 2.40 -21.94
CA GLN A 209 14.89 1.41 -21.97
C GLN A 209 16.24 2.12 -22.09
N THR A 210 16.74 2.71 -21.02
CA THR A 210 18.07 3.32 -21.00
C THR A 210 19.06 2.25 -20.56
N THR A 211 20.01 1.90 -21.42
CA THR A 211 21.10 0.93 -21.19
C THR A 211 22.17 1.41 -20.22
N ALA A 212 22.00 2.60 -19.61
CA ALA A 212 22.92 3.16 -18.63
C ALA A 212 22.53 2.71 -17.21
N PRO A 213 23.52 2.42 -16.34
CA PRO A 213 23.26 1.97 -14.96
C PRO A 213 22.43 3.02 -14.19
N PRO A 214 21.51 2.59 -13.31
CA PRO A 214 20.61 3.48 -12.61
C PRO A 214 21.39 4.29 -11.55
N GLU A 215 21.79 5.51 -11.89
CA GLU A 215 22.24 6.48 -10.89
C GLU A 215 21.02 7.02 -10.11
N VAL A 216 20.97 6.62 -8.84
CA VAL A 216 20.33 7.29 -7.68
C VAL A 216 18.87 7.71 -7.86
N GLU A 217 17.97 6.74 -7.67
CA GLU A 217 16.68 6.69 -6.92
C GLU A 217 15.72 7.90 -6.78
N LYS A 218 16.00 9.07 -7.36
CA LYS A 218 15.12 10.24 -7.31
C LYS A 218 14.72 10.65 -8.71
N SER A 219 13.41 10.70 -8.95
CA SER A 219 12.89 11.18 -10.22
C SER A 219 13.37 12.62 -10.47
N THR A 220 13.99 12.83 -11.62
CA THR A 220 14.40 14.16 -12.10
C THR A 220 13.21 14.95 -12.69
N LEU A 221 12.04 14.31 -12.75
CA LEU A 221 10.81 14.89 -13.28
C LEU A 221 10.07 15.71 -12.22
N PRO A 222 9.32 16.74 -12.65
CA PRO A 222 8.54 17.56 -11.72
C PRO A 222 7.42 16.76 -11.05
N ASP A 223 7.05 17.13 -9.83
CA ASP A 223 5.95 16.49 -9.09
C ASP A 223 4.57 16.65 -9.77
N ALA A 224 4.40 17.72 -10.55
CA ALA A 224 3.20 18.04 -11.29
C ALA A 224 3.52 18.93 -12.51
N VAL A 225 2.72 18.80 -13.57
CA VAL A 225 2.83 19.55 -14.85
C VAL A 225 1.55 20.30 -15.15
N HIS A 226 1.65 21.34 -15.97
CA HIS A 226 0.52 22.19 -16.32
C HIS A 226 -0.24 21.65 -17.54
N LEU A 227 -1.57 21.61 -17.46
CA LEU A 227 -2.46 21.34 -18.58
C LEU A 227 -2.89 22.65 -19.21
N GLN A 228 -2.56 22.85 -20.48
CA GLN A 228 -2.88 24.08 -21.21
C GLN A 228 -4.38 24.21 -21.50
N GLN A 229 -5.08 23.09 -21.70
CA GLN A 229 -6.49 23.04 -22.06
C GLN A 229 -7.40 23.53 -20.92
N THR A 230 -7.07 23.17 -19.68
CA THR A 230 -7.88 23.46 -18.48
C THR A 230 -7.23 24.44 -17.53
N GLN A 231 -5.98 24.87 -17.80
CA GLN A 231 -5.16 25.70 -16.91
C GLN A 231 -4.96 25.08 -15.51
N SER A 232 -5.11 23.77 -15.38
CA SER A 232 -4.95 23.03 -14.12
C SER A 232 -3.58 22.34 -14.04
N ARG A 233 -3.17 21.93 -12.83
CA ARG A 233 -1.96 21.14 -12.62
C ARG A 233 -2.31 19.69 -12.33
N VAL A 234 -1.69 18.76 -13.06
CA VAL A 234 -1.86 17.32 -12.85
C VAL A 234 -0.59 16.69 -12.28
N PRO A 235 -0.72 15.72 -11.35
CA PRO A 235 0.42 15.02 -10.79
C PRO A 235 1.17 14.19 -11.85
N VAL A 236 2.48 14.06 -11.66
CA VAL A 236 3.33 13.13 -12.41
C VAL A 236 3.79 12.01 -11.50
N PHE A 237 3.59 10.77 -11.95
CA PHE A 237 4.03 9.55 -11.30
C PHE A 237 5.10 8.89 -12.16
N ASP A 238 6.33 8.92 -11.68
CA ASP A 238 7.43 8.19 -12.31
C ASP A 238 7.41 6.74 -11.86
N LEU A 239 6.81 5.87 -12.66
CA LEU A 239 6.68 4.45 -12.32
C LEU A 239 8.02 3.74 -12.31
N SER A 240 9.04 4.26 -13.02
CA SER A 240 10.40 3.72 -12.98
C SER A 240 11.10 3.92 -11.63
N VAL A 241 10.63 4.88 -10.82
CA VAL A 241 11.09 5.11 -9.45
C VAL A 241 10.14 4.48 -8.43
N LEU A 242 8.84 4.54 -8.70
CA LEU A 242 7.82 4.05 -7.76
C LEU A 242 7.77 2.53 -7.69
N LEU A 243 7.92 1.83 -8.82
CA LEU A 243 7.83 0.37 -8.93
C LEU A 243 9.22 -0.24 -9.17
N SER A 244 9.37 -1.52 -8.85
CA SER A 244 10.55 -2.29 -9.24
C SER A 244 10.50 -2.68 -10.72
N GLU A 245 11.66 -2.99 -11.31
CA GLU A 245 11.72 -3.42 -12.71
C GLU A 245 10.88 -4.68 -12.97
N ALA A 246 10.85 -5.62 -12.03
CA ALA A 246 10.02 -6.82 -12.13
C ALA A 246 8.51 -6.48 -12.21
N GLU A 247 8.06 -5.49 -11.44
CA GLU A 247 6.66 -5.05 -11.44
C GLU A 247 6.32 -4.24 -12.71
N LEU A 248 7.26 -3.44 -13.22
CA LEU A 248 7.11 -2.72 -14.48
C LEU A 248 7.01 -3.69 -15.65
N GLU A 249 7.84 -4.71 -15.67
CA GLU A 249 7.83 -5.71 -16.72
C GLU A 249 6.52 -6.53 -16.70
N GLU A 250 6.01 -6.85 -15.52
CA GLU A 250 4.70 -7.48 -15.37
C GLU A 250 3.54 -6.57 -15.84
N LEU A 251 3.65 -5.25 -15.63
CA LEU A 251 2.72 -4.29 -16.21
C LEU A 251 2.80 -4.28 -17.74
N ARG A 252 4.00 -4.23 -18.32
CA ARG A 252 4.22 -4.26 -19.78
C ARG A 252 3.65 -5.53 -20.44
N ARG A 253 3.76 -6.69 -19.77
CA ARG A 253 3.15 -7.94 -20.23
C ARG A 253 1.62 -7.94 -20.12
N SER A 254 1.07 -7.23 -19.13
CA SER A 254 -0.37 -7.24 -18.88
C SER A 254 -1.21 -6.50 -19.93
N ASP A 255 -0.70 -5.39 -20.48
CA ASP A 255 -1.38 -4.58 -21.50
C ASP A 255 -0.37 -3.77 -22.34
N ALA A 256 -0.58 -3.76 -23.67
CA ALA A 256 0.30 -3.09 -24.63
C ALA A 256 0.49 -1.59 -24.37
N ARG A 257 -0.47 -0.91 -23.72
CA ARG A 257 -0.34 0.53 -23.40
C ARG A 257 0.86 0.82 -22.52
N PHE A 258 1.22 -0.10 -21.62
CA PHE A 258 2.35 0.08 -20.70
C PHE A 258 3.72 -0.03 -21.41
N GLN A 259 3.74 -0.38 -22.70
CA GLN A 259 4.95 -0.29 -23.53
C GLN A 259 5.23 1.13 -24.01
N SER A 260 4.25 2.05 -23.90
CA SER A 260 4.45 3.46 -24.25
C SER A 260 5.34 4.15 -23.21
N PRO A 261 6.15 5.15 -23.60
CA PRO A 261 7.06 5.83 -22.67
C PRO A 261 6.30 6.57 -21.56
N ALA A 262 5.11 7.08 -21.86
CA ALA A 262 4.21 7.65 -20.89
C ALA A 262 2.74 7.47 -21.25
N LEU A 263 1.90 7.63 -20.22
CA LEU A 263 0.46 7.54 -20.29
C LEU A 263 -0.17 8.72 -19.55
N PHE A 264 -1.21 9.31 -20.12
CA PHE A 264 -2.14 10.13 -19.36
C PHE A 264 -3.29 9.24 -18.89
N PHE A 265 -3.56 9.27 -17.58
CA PHE A 265 -4.56 8.46 -16.89
C PHE A 265 -5.60 9.35 -16.25
N ARG A 266 -6.86 9.18 -16.65
CA ARG A 266 -7.98 10.02 -16.23
C ARG A 266 -8.95 9.24 -15.35
N PRO A 267 -9.24 9.68 -14.13
CA PRO A 267 -10.20 8.97 -13.30
C PRO A 267 -11.63 9.22 -13.79
N ALA A 268 -12.36 8.14 -14.06
CA ALA A 268 -13.75 8.17 -14.51
C ALA A 268 -14.70 7.55 -13.49
N ASP A 269 -14.24 6.55 -12.74
CA ASP A 269 -15.03 5.74 -11.82
C ASP A 269 -14.30 5.50 -10.50
N LYS A 270 -14.92 4.74 -9.60
CA LYS A 270 -14.31 4.35 -8.33
C LYS A 270 -12.99 3.60 -8.52
N THR A 271 -12.92 2.68 -9.49
CA THR A 271 -11.73 1.85 -9.74
C THR A 271 -10.52 2.72 -10.08
N THR A 272 -10.70 3.64 -11.02
CA THR A 272 -9.64 4.53 -11.51
C THR A 272 -9.26 5.59 -10.48
N MET A 273 -10.21 6.10 -9.70
CA MET A 273 -9.94 6.94 -8.53
C MET A 273 -9.11 6.20 -7.48
N ASP A 274 -9.50 4.97 -7.11
CA ASP A 274 -8.78 4.15 -6.13
C ASP A 274 -7.35 3.82 -6.62
N THR A 275 -7.15 3.63 -7.93
CA THR A 275 -5.83 3.47 -8.54
C THR A 275 -4.96 4.72 -8.36
N LEU A 276 -5.49 5.91 -8.66
CA LEU A 276 -4.77 7.16 -8.43
C LEU A 276 -4.42 7.37 -6.96
N LEU A 277 -5.37 7.12 -6.05
CA LEU A 277 -5.14 7.24 -4.62
C LEU A 277 -4.05 6.27 -4.14
N THR A 278 -4.02 5.05 -4.67
CA THR A 278 -2.95 4.07 -4.39
C THR A 278 -1.58 4.57 -4.85
N LEU A 279 -1.49 5.16 -6.05
CA LEU A 279 -0.24 5.76 -6.55
C LEU A 279 0.22 6.95 -5.70
N TRP A 280 -0.71 7.82 -5.29
CA TRP A 280 -0.40 8.92 -4.38
C TRP A 280 0.12 8.45 -3.04
N LYS A 281 -0.49 7.41 -2.47
CA LYS A 281 -0.02 6.80 -1.22
C LYS A 281 1.38 6.24 -1.36
N LEU A 282 1.65 5.49 -2.43
CA LEU A 282 2.99 4.95 -2.70
C LEU A 282 4.03 6.07 -2.86
N LYS A 283 3.73 7.08 -3.70
CA LYS A 283 4.60 8.25 -3.90
C LYS A 283 4.83 9.01 -2.60
N GLY A 284 3.78 9.20 -1.79
CA GLY A 284 3.86 9.85 -0.49
C GLY A 284 4.68 9.06 0.53
N PHE A 285 4.56 7.73 0.51
CA PHE A 285 5.30 6.82 1.38
C PHE A 285 6.81 6.85 1.08
N LEU A 286 7.19 6.81 -0.20
CA LEU A 286 8.58 6.83 -0.64
C LEU A 286 9.23 8.22 -0.57
N ARG A 287 8.44 9.29 -0.43
CA ARG A 287 8.96 10.65 -0.36
C ARG A 287 9.72 10.87 0.95
N ALA A 288 11.02 11.11 0.80
CA ALA A 288 11.93 11.58 1.85
C ALA A 288 11.49 12.92 2.45
#